data_AF-A0A1W9J4W2-F1
#
_entry.id   AF-A0A1W9J4W2-F1
#
_cell.length_a   1.000
_cell.length_b   1.000
_cell.length_c   1.000
_cell.angle_alpha   90.00
_cell.angle_beta   90.00
_cell.angle_gamma   90.00
#
_symmetry.space_group_name_H-M   'P 1'
#
loop_
_entity.id
_entity.type
_entity.pdbx_description
1 polymer ?
#
loop_
_entity_poly.entity_id
_entity_poly.type
_entity_poly.pdbx_seq_one_letter_code
_entity_poly.pdbx_strand_id
1 'polypeptide(L)'
;MGRELPILPASAQADSSEQAENYVYSRVFCQKENSPPLRLLIDFLKARGQTPIVPTNIDDAALDEWAWVQISLGYHRDRKPIQLFCVRDRGTYQDVFGQEQTQYRDLLTAYEDIEAQLALEFVNRAQFILTTRFSKDDMTDEGYDFNGWILEFYQEQCNGIVQIDDQGFYSPKGDLIVDMAPQEE
;
A
#
# COMPACT_ATOMS: atom_id res chain seq x y z
N MET A 1 15.76 -21.75 -8.30
CA MET A 1 14.53 -21.96 -7.51
C MET A 1 13.75 -20.66 -7.62
N GLY A 2 12.80 -20.61 -8.55
CA GLY A 2 12.03 -19.42 -8.88
C GLY A 2 11.14 -19.02 -7.71
N ARG A 3 11.23 -17.77 -7.28
CA ARG A 3 10.29 -17.18 -6.34
C ARG A 3 9.15 -16.61 -7.18
N GLU A 4 7.95 -17.12 -6.95
CA GLU A 4 6.73 -16.59 -7.55
C GLU A 4 6.54 -15.14 -7.09
N LEU A 5 6.32 -14.28 -8.08
CA LEU A 5 6.01 -12.87 -7.96
C LEU A 5 4.61 -12.71 -7.35
N PRO A 6 4.31 -11.66 -6.56
CA PRO A 6 2.94 -11.19 -6.49
C PRO A 6 2.59 -10.59 -7.86
N ILE A 7 1.85 -11.36 -8.66
CA ILE A 7 1.20 -10.87 -9.87
C ILE A 7 0.17 -9.82 -9.41
N LEU A 8 0.42 -8.56 -9.72
CA LEU A 8 -0.57 -7.49 -9.61
C LEU A 8 -1.51 -7.60 -10.83
N PRO A 9 -2.84 -7.61 -10.66
CA PRO A 9 -3.71 -7.82 -11.80
C PRO A 9 -3.85 -6.52 -12.62
N ALA A 10 -3.27 -6.55 -13.82
CA ALA A 10 -4.05 -6.30 -15.02
C ALA A 10 -3.60 -7.36 -16.03
N SER A 11 -4.43 -8.39 -16.21
CA SER A 11 -4.27 -9.50 -17.18
C SER A 11 -3.08 -10.47 -17.00
N ALA A 12 -3.19 -11.41 -16.06
CA ALA A 12 -2.54 -12.72 -16.17
C ALA A 12 -3.26 -13.77 -15.30
N GLN A 13 -4.30 -14.41 -15.86
CA GLN A 13 -4.74 -15.72 -15.40
C GLN A 13 -3.80 -16.78 -15.97
N ALA A 14 -3.13 -17.54 -15.10
CA ALA A 14 -2.77 -18.94 -15.36
C ALA A 14 -2.41 -19.67 -14.04
N ASP A 15 -3.27 -20.62 -13.68
CA ASP A 15 -3.03 -21.85 -12.91
C ASP A 15 -2.46 -21.79 -11.48
N SER A 16 -3.35 -21.52 -10.52
CA SER A 16 -3.31 -22.09 -9.17
C SER A 16 -4.74 -22.46 -8.77
N SER A 17 -4.97 -23.70 -8.32
CA SER A 17 -6.27 -24.18 -7.82
C SER A 17 -6.55 -23.67 -6.39
N GLU A 18 -6.44 -22.37 -6.19
CA GLU A 18 -7.02 -21.62 -5.08
C GLU A 18 -8.03 -20.67 -5.73
N GLN A 19 -9.24 -20.56 -5.17
CA GLN A 19 -10.21 -19.58 -5.64
C GLN A 19 -9.48 -18.25 -5.84
N ALA A 20 -9.58 -17.66 -7.03
CA ALA A 20 -8.92 -16.39 -7.34
C ALA A 20 -9.41 -15.36 -6.31
N GLU A 21 -8.62 -15.14 -5.26
CA GLU A 21 -8.99 -14.23 -4.18
C GLU A 21 -9.02 -12.82 -4.74
N ASN A 22 -10.14 -12.12 -4.52
CA ASN A 22 -10.27 -10.73 -4.93
C ASN A 22 -9.42 -9.87 -4.00
N TYR A 23 -8.21 -9.51 -4.41
CA TYR A 23 -7.34 -8.63 -3.64
C TYR A 23 -7.65 -7.17 -3.93
N VAL A 24 -7.64 -6.35 -2.88
CA VAL A 24 -7.59 -4.90 -2.98
C VAL A 24 -6.17 -4.46 -2.65
N TYR A 25 -5.66 -3.53 -3.44
CA TYR A 25 -4.38 -2.87 -3.18
C TYR A 25 -4.60 -1.39 -2.90
N SER A 26 -3.81 -0.88 -1.97
CA SER A 26 -3.68 0.55 -1.74
C SER A 26 -2.20 0.91 -1.66
N ARG A 27 -1.85 2.10 -2.12
CA ARG A 27 -0.48 2.58 -2.22
C ARG A 27 -0.34 3.93 -1.54
N VAL A 28 0.83 4.17 -0.96
CA VAL A 28 1.25 5.49 -0.51
C VAL A 28 2.57 5.82 -1.18
N PHE A 29 2.58 6.82 -2.06
CA PHE A 29 3.79 7.31 -2.71
C PHE A 29 4.48 8.31 -1.80
N CYS A 30 5.53 7.85 -1.11
CA CYS A 30 6.18 8.57 -0.01
C CYS A 30 7.40 9.34 -0.48
N GLN A 31 7.51 10.62 -0.10
CA GLN A 31 8.62 11.48 -0.54
C GLN A 31 9.82 11.51 0.42
N LYS A 32 9.65 11.03 1.66
CA LYS A 32 10.80 10.89 2.58
C LYS A 32 11.73 9.77 2.15
N GLU A 33 13.02 9.96 2.37
CA GLU A 33 14.08 9.03 1.94
C GLU A 33 13.89 7.60 2.48
N ASN A 34 13.44 7.46 3.73
CA ASN A 34 13.32 6.16 4.39
C ASN A 34 11.93 5.98 5.01
N SER A 35 11.39 4.77 4.87
CA SER A 35 10.21 4.35 5.61
C SER A 35 10.51 4.35 7.11
N PRO A 36 9.58 4.85 7.96
CA PRO A 36 9.62 4.61 9.39
C PRO A 36 9.73 3.11 9.71
N PRO A 37 10.41 2.76 10.82
CA PRO A 37 10.38 1.41 11.37
C PRO A 37 8.96 0.96 11.73
N LEU A 38 8.74 -0.35 11.70
CA LEU A 38 7.43 -0.96 11.99
C LEU A 38 6.96 -0.69 13.41
N ARG A 39 7.89 -0.53 14.37
CA ARG A 39 7.58 -0.13 15.75
C ARG A 39 6.74 1.15 15.79
N LEU A 40 7.14 2.18 15.04
CA LEU A 40 6.44 3.46 15.04
C LEU A 40 5.02 3.35 14.47
N LEU A 41 4.83 2.53 13.44
CA LEU A 41 3.50 2.22 12.90
C LEU A 41 2.65 1.49 13.96
N ILE A 42 3.20 0.46 14.61
CA ILE A 42 2.49 -0.31 15.64
C ILE A 42 2.07 0.58 16.81
N ASP A 43 2.96 1.46 17.27
CA ASP A 43 2.68 2.36 18.38
C ASP A 43 1.65 3.43 17.98
N PHE A 44 1.70 3.93 16.75
CA PHE A 44 0.67 4.81 16.21
C PHE A 44 -0.70 4.14 16.18
N LEU A 45 -0.78 2.90 15.68
CA LEU A 45 -2.03 2.13 15.63
C LEU A 45 -2.60 1.91 17.04
N LYS A 46 -1.75 1.55 18.01
CA LYS A 46 -2.15 1.43 19.43
C LYS A 46 -2.66 2.74 20.01
N ALA A 47 -2.04 3.87 19.69
CA ALA A 47 -2.49 5.18 20.14
C ALA A 47 -3.87 5.55 19.58
N ARG A 48 -4.27 5.00 18.43
CA ARG A 48 -5.61 5.11 17.84
C ARG A 48 -6.59 4.03 18.34
N GLY A 49 -6.22 3.28 19.38
CA GLY A 49 -7.08 2.25 20.00
C GLY A 49 -7.07 0.90 19.28
N GLN A 50 -6.23 0.71 18.27
CA GLN A 50 -6.09 -0.55 17.55
C GLN A 50 -5.20 -1.53 18.32
N THR A 51 -5.37 -2.83 18.08
CA THR A 51 -4.48 -3.87 18.63
C THR A 51 -3.84 -4.70 17.52
N PRO A 52 -2.80 -4.18 16.83
CA PRO A 52 -2.14 -4.90 15.74
C PRO A 52 -1.58 -6.25 16.21
N ILE A 53 -1.95 -7.31 15.50
CA ILE A 53 -1.42 -8.66 15.71
C ILE A 53 -0.18 -8.81 14.82
N VAL A 54 0.99 -8.81 15.45
CA VAL A 54 2.29 -8.98 14.80
C VAL A 54 2.61 -10.49 14.70
N PRO A 55 3.21 -10.96 13.59
CA PRO A 55 3.63 -12.35 13.45
C PRO A 55 4.60 -12.79 14.56
N THR A 56 4.36 -13.95 15.17
CA THR A 56 5.14 -14.46 16.32
C THR A 56 6.59 -14.81 15.98
N ASN A 57 6.93 -14.92 14.70
CA ASN A 57 8.25 -15.27 14.21
C ASN A 57 9.15 -14.06 13.93
N ILE A 58 8.66 -12.84 14.14
CA ILE A 58 9.44 -11.62 13.98
C ILE A 58 10.17 -11.32 15.29
N ASP A 59 11.49 -11.12 15.19
CA ASP A 59 12.31 -10.66 16.31
C ASP A 59 11.99 -9.19 16.63
N ASP A 60 12.04 -8.83 17.91
CA ASP A 60 11.71 -7.49 18.39
C ASP A 60 12.63 -6.43 17.75
N ALA A 61 13.91 -6.77 17.55
CA ALA A 61 14.88 -5.90 16.88
C ALA A 61 14.55 -5.64 15.40
N ALA A 62 13.85 -6.56 14.72
CA ALA A 62 13.45 -6.36 13.33
C ALA A 62 12.32 -5.33 13.20
N LEU A 63 11.57 -5.05 14.27
CA LEU A 63 10.56 -3.99 14.29
C LEU A 63 11.19 -2.58 14.26
N ASP A 64 12.44 -2.47 14.70
CA ASP A 64 13.20 -1.22 14.74
C ASP A 64 14.07 -1.01 13.48
N GLU A 65 14.04 -1.97 12.53
CA GLU A 65 14.81 -1.90 11.30
C GLU A 65 14.17 -0.98 10.25
N TRP A 66 14.98 -0.09 9.66
CA TRP A 66 14.57 0.89 8.65
C TRP A 66 14.42 0.30 7.24
N ALA A 67 15.09 -0.84 7.00
CA ALA A 67 15.16 -1.51 5.71
C ALA A 67 14.15 -2.66 5.59
N TRP A 68 13.10 -2.69 6.43
CA TRP A 68 12.05 -3.71 6.33
C TRP A 68 11.39 -3.68 4.94
N VAL A 69 11.02 -4.86 4.46
CA VAL A 69 10.56 -5.07 3.08
C VAL A 69 9.10 -5.52 3.04
N GLN A 70 8.71 -6.40 3.96
CA GLN A 70 7.36 -6.95 4.00
C GLN A 70 6.99 -7.35 5.43
N ILE A 71 5.74 -7.14 5.81
CA ILE A 71 5.13 -7.68 7.03
C ILE A 71 3.65 -8.00 6.77
N SER A 72 3.05 -8.86 7.60
CA SER A 72 1.60 -9.04 7.65
C SER A 72 1.11 -8.61 9.02
N LEU A 73 0.16 -7.68 9.09
CA LEU A 73 -0.42 -7.20 10.33
C LEU A 73 -1.88 -7.66 10.42
N GLY A 74 -2.20 -8.40 11.46
CA GLY A 74 -3.58 -8.80 11.76
C GLY A 74 -4.31 -7.67 12.47
N TYR A 75 -5.57 -7.46 12.09
CA TYR A 75 -6.50 -6.57 12.79
C TYR A 75 -7.46 -7.37 13.67
N HIS A 76 -7.83 -8.58 13.25
CA HIS A 76 -8.68 -9.51 13.99
C HIS A 76 -8.14 -10.94 13.89
N ARG A 77 -8.21 -11.72 14.96
CA ARG A 77 -7.60 -13.07 15.05
C ARG A 77 -8.21 -14.10 14.09
N ASP A 78 -9.49 -13.93 13.78
CA ASP A 78 -10.28 -14.83 12.94
C ASP A 78 -10.37 -14.34 11.49
N ARG A 79 -9.53 -13.36 11.12
CA ARG A 79 -9.46 -12.75 9.79
C ARG A 79 -8.04 -12.85 9.24
N LYS A 80 -7.93 -12.78 7.92
CA LYS A 80 -6.67 -12.68 7.21
C LYS A 80 -6.00 -11.33 7.50
N PRO A 81 -4.68 -11.32 7.74
CA PRO A 81 -3.95 -10.09 7.99
C PRO A 81 -3.84 -9.23 6.72
N ILE A 82 -3.67 -7.93 6.90
CA ILE A 82 -3.28 -7.01 5.83
C ILE A 82 -1.78 -7.17 5.61
N GLN A 83 -1.38 -7.34 4.36
CA GLN A 83 0.01 -7.44 3.98
C GLN A 83 0.54 -6.07 3.59
N LEU A 84 1.69 -5.70 4.14
CA LEU A 84 2.36 -4.45 3.86
C LEU A 84 3.68 -4.74 3.16
N PHE A 85 3.96 -3.97 2.13
CA PHE A 85 5.20 -4.03 1.37
C PHE A 85 5.82 -2.64 1.34
N CYS A 86 7.12 -2.55 1.55
CA CYS A 86 7.88 -1.32 1.37
C CYS A 86 8.77 -1.46 0.14
N VAL A 87 8.24 -0.96 -0.97
CA VAL A 87 8.84 -1.05 -2.31
C VAL A 87 9.73 0.17 -2.51
N ARG A 88 10.99 -0.04 -2.90
CA ARG A 88 12.01 1.01 -3.04
C ARG A 88 12.68 0.88 -4.39
N ASP A 89 13.35 1.93 -4.85
CA ASP A 89 14.19 1.95 -6.06
C ASP A 89 15.47 1.09 -5.94
N ARG A 90 15.60 0.32 -4.87
CA ARG A 90 16.75 -0.52 -4.54
C ARG A 90 16.30 -1.81 -3.86
N GLY A 91 17.13 -2.84 -3.97
CA GLY A 91 16.88 -4.13 -3.32
C GLY A 91 15.84 -4.99 -4.05
N THR A 92 15.19 -5.89 -3.32
CA THR A 92 14.37 -6.99 -3.88
C THR A 92 13.21 -6.53 -4.77
N TYR A 93 12.64 -5.35 -4.53
CA TYR A 93 11.46 -4.85 -5.25
C TYR A 93 11.75 -3.61 -6.11
N GLN A 94 13.01 -3.41 -6.52
CA GLN A 94 13.39 -2.29 -7.39
C GLN A 94 12.60 -2.27 -8.70
N ASP A 95 12.42 -3.42 -9.34
CA ASP A 95 11.67 -3.51 -10.60
C ASP A 95 10.20 -3.13 -10.40
N VAL A 96 9.61 -3.55 -9.27
CA VAL A 96 8.23 -3.21 -8.89
C VAL A 96 8.09 -1.71 -8.67
N PHE A 97 9.05 -1.08 -7.99
CA PHE A 97 9.07 0.37 -7.80
C PHE A 97 9.03 1.12 -9.14
N GLY A 98 9.91 0.73 -10.08
CA GLY A 98 9.99 1.36 -11.39
C GLY A 98 8.74 1.15 -12.24
N GLN A 99 8.13 -0.03 -12.16
CA GLN A 99 6.87 -0.35 -12.83
C GLN A 99 5.70 0.47 -12.27
N GLU A 100 5.50 0.46 -10.96
CA GLU A 100 4.45 1.20 -10.26
C GLU A 100 4.55 2.71 -10.54
N GLN A 101 5.75 3.28 -10.38
CA GLN A 101 5.98 4.69 -10.67
C GLN A 101 5.69 5.04 -12.13
N THR A 102 6.07 4.17 -13.07
CA THR A 102 5.83 4.40 -14.50
C THR A 102 4.37 4.31 -14.87
N GLN A 103 3.69 3.25 -14.43
CA GLN A 103 2.28 3.03 -14.68
C GLN A 103 1.44 4.22 -14.21
N TYR A 104 1.61 4.66 -12.95
CA TYR A 104 0.80 5.75 -12.41
C TYR A 104 1.17 7.12 -12.98
N ARG A 105 2.44 7.35 -13.31
CA ARG A 105 2.85 8.56 -14.03
C ARG A 105 2.15 8.63 -15.39
N ASP A 106 2.17 7.54 -16.15
CA ASP A 106 1.59 7.49 -17.49
C ASP A 106 0.05 7.62 -17.43
N LEU A 107 -0.59 6.97 -16.45
CA LEU A 107 -2.03 7.13 -16.18
C LEU A 107 -2.39 8.58 -15.85
N LEU A 108 -1.68 9.21 -14.91
CA LEU A 108 -1.97 10.58 -14.49
C LEU A 108 -1.69 11.61 -15.59
N THR A 109 -0.76 11.34 -16.50
CA THR A 109 -0.48 12.23 -17.63
C THR A 109 -1.65 12.27 -18.64
N ALA A 110 -2.55 11.29 -18.62
CA ALA A 110 -3.76 11.30 -19.43
C ALA A 110 -4.84 12.27 -18.90
N TYR A 111 -4.72 12.72 -17.64
CA TYR A 111 -5.62 13.69 -17.02
C TYR A 111 -5.03 15.10 -17.18
N GLU A 112 -5.84 16.06 -17.64
CA GLU A 112 -5.38 17.44 -17.90
C GLU A 112 -5.65 18.41 -16.74
N ASP A 113 -6.26 17.93 -15.64
CA ASP A 113 -6.64 18.76 -14.50
C ASP A 113 -5.49 18.99 -13.49
N ILE A 114 -5.71 19.97 -12.61
CA ILE A 114 -4.69 20.46 -11.65
C ILE A 114 -4.46 19.40 -10.56
N GLU A 115 -5.51 18.68 -10.20
CA GLU A 115 -5.52 17.63 -9.21
C GLU A 115 -4.65 16.43 -9.64
N ALA A 116 -4.70 16.04 -10.91
CA ALA A 116 -3.81 15.04 -11.49
C ALA A 116 -2.35 15.51 -11.51
N GLN A 117 -2.08 16.79 -11.77
CA GLN A 117 -0.72 17.34 -11.68
C GLN A 117 -0.16 17.26 -10.26
N LEU A 118 -1.00 17.49 -9.25
CA LEU A 118 -0.61 17.30 -7.85
C LEU A 118 -0.23 15.84 -7.59
N ALA A 119 -1.10 14.88 -7.95
CA ALA A 119 -0.79 13.45 -7.79
C ALA A 119 0.49 13.05 -8.54
N LEU A 120 0.68 13.56 -9.75
CA LEU A 120 1.83 13.31 -10.60
C LEU A 120 3.13 13.81 -9.95
N GLU A 121 3.11 14.96 -9.27
CA GLU A 121 4.27 15.46 -8.51
C GLU A 121 4.68 14.48 -7.41
N PHE A 122 3.71 13.93 -6.68
CA PHE A 122 4.00 12.95 -5.62
C PHE A 122 4.54 11.64 -6.19
N VAL A 123 3.93 11.10 -7.25
CA VAL A 123 4.39 9.86 -7.91
C VAL A 123 5.84 10.01 -8.41
N ASN A 124 6.16 11.14 -9.06
CA ASN A 124 7.51 11.38 -9.59
C ASN A 124 8.57 11.59 -8.51
N ARG A 125 8.21 12.14 -7.35
CA ARG A 125 9.14 12.42 -6.25
C ARG A 125 9.21 11.31 -5.19
N ALA A 126 8.39 10.27 -5.33
CA ALA A 126 8.38 9.14 -4.42
C ALA A 126 9.79 8.55 -4.29
N GLN A 127 10.24 8.33 -3.05
CA GLN A 127 11.48 7.64 -2.71
C GLN A 127 11.21 6.16 -2.38
N PHE A 128 10.01 5.87 -1.91
CA PHE A 128 9.49 4.53 -1.72
C PHE A 128 7.97 4.53 -1.85
N ILE A 129 7.40 3.35 -2.08
CA ILE A 129 5.96 3.13 -2.14
C ILE A 129 5.63 2.14 -1.01
N LEU A 130 4.74 2.56 -0.11
CA LEU A 130 4.08 1.60 0.77
C LEU A 130 2.93 0.99 0.00
N THR A 131 2.81 -0.33 -0.01
CA THR A 131 1.65 -1.02 -0.58
C THR A 131 0.98 -1.86 0.49
N THR A 132 -0.32 -1.70 0.66
CA THR A 132 -1.15 -2.62 1.43
C THR A 132 -1.92 -3.55 0.48
N ARG A 133 -2.08 -4.80 0.89
CA ARG A 133 -2.84 -5.82 0.15
C ARG A 133 -3.70 -6.62 1.12
N PHE A 134 -4.96 -6.83 0.77
CA PHE A 134 -5.86 -7.69 1.54
C PHE A 134 -6.95 -8.32 0.67
N SER A 135 -7.51 -9.43 1.14
CA SER A 135 -8.64 -10.11 0.48
C SER A 135 -9.93 -9.33 0.76
N LYS A 136 -10.60 -8.88 -0.31
CA LYS A 136 -11.89 -8.18 -0.26
C LYS A 136 -12.96 -9.05 0.39
N ASP A 137 -12.93 -10.35 0.12
CA ASP A 137 -13.95 -11.31 0.55
C ASP A 137 -13.89 -11.63 2.05
N ASP A 138 -12.75 -11.36 2.70
CA ASP A 138 -12.56 -11.52 4.16
C ASP A 138 -12.45 -10.19 4.90
N MET A 139 -12.51 -9.06 4.19
CA MET A 139 -12.38 -7.74 4.80
C MET A 139 -13.66 -7.32 5.54
N THR A 140 -13.49 -6.69 6.69
CA THR A 140 -14.58 -6.12 7.51
C THR A 140 -14.42 -4.62 7.64
N ASP A 141 -15.45 -3.91 8.11
CA ASP A 141 -15.39 -2.47 8.36
C ASP A 141 -14.21 -2.10 9.28
N GLU A 142 -13.98 -2.88 10.35
CA GLU A 142 -12.82 -2.71 11.25
C GLU A 142 -11.49 -2.86 10.51
N GLY A 143 -11.41 -3.80 9.56
CA GLY A 143 -10.20 -3.99 8.76
C GLY A 143 -9.99 -2.86 7.74
N TYR A 144 -11.06 -2.28 7.19
CA TYR A 144 -10.98 -1.06 6.37
C TYR A 144 -10.50 0.13 7.22
N ASP A 145 -11.02 0.31 8.43
CA ASP A 145 -10.56 1.35 9.36
C ASP A 145 -9.08 1.15 9.72
N PHE A 146 -8.69 -0.09 10.02
CA PHE A 146 -7.31 -0.46 10.32
C PHE A 146 -6.37 -0.16 9.13
N ASN A 147 -6.77 -0.52 7.91
CA ASN A 147 -6.02 -0.16 6.70
C ASN A 147 -5.95 1.37 6.51
N GLY A 148 -7.05 2.08 6.76
CA GLY A 148 -7.09 3.55 6.72
C GLY A 148 -6.06 4.18 7.65
N TRP A 149 -5.95 3.69 8.89
CA TRP A 149 -4.92 4.17 9.83
C TRP A 149 -3.48 3.87 9.37
N ILE A 150 -3.24 2.73 8.72
CA ILE A 150 -1.94 2.43 8.11
C ILE A 150 -1.63 3.48 7.03
N LEU A 151 -2.56 3.72 6.11
CA LEU A 151 -2.35 4.68 5.01
C LEU A 151 -2.12 6.10 5.55
N GLU A 152 -2.93 6.53 6.52
CA GLU A 152 -2.80 7.84 7.20
C GLU A 152 -1.43 8.01 7.84
N PHE A 153 -0.92 6.98 8.52
CA PHE A 153 0.42 7.04 9.13
C PHE A 153 1.49 7.40 8.10
N TYR A 154 1.50 6.76 6.92
CA TYR A 154 2.51 7.04 5.90
C TYR A 154 2.24 8.35 5.16
N GLN A 155 0.97 8.73 4.96
CA GLN A 155 0.61 10.03 4.42
C GLN A 155 1.17 11.16 5.29
N GLU A 156 0.92 11.13 6.59
CA GLU A 156 1.39 12.14 7.54
C GLU A 156 2.90 12.08 7.78
N GLN A 157 3.43 10.88 8.08
CA GLN A 157 4.82 10.75 8.49
C GLN A 157 5.80 10.80 7.33
N CYS A 158 5.37 10.54 6.09
CA CYS A 158 6.25 10.43 4.94
C CYS A 158 5.94 11.41 3.81
N ASN A 159 5.06 12.38 4.06
CA ASN A 159 4.54 13.30 3.03
C ASN A 159 4.07 12.51 1.80
N GLY A 160 3.18 11.55 2.08
CA GLY A 160 2.70 10.60 1.08
C GLY A 160 1.42 11.08 0.42
N ILE A 161 1.14 10.55 -0.77
CA ILE A 161 -0.21 10.60 -1.37
C ILE A 161 -0.75 9.18 -1.48
N VAL A 162 -2.03 9.01 -1.18
CA VAL A 162 -2.70 7.71 -1.18
C VAL A 162 -3.33 7.46 -2.55
N GLN A 163 -3.16 6.23 -3.05
CA GLN A 163 -3.90 5.69 -4.17
C GLN A 163 -4.58 4.39 -3.75
N ILE A 164 -5.84 4.19 -4.15
CA ILE A 164 -6.58 2.96 -3.90
C ILE A 164 -7.08 2.43 -5.25
N ASP A 165 -6.87 1.14 -5.50
CA ASP A 165 -7.33 0.50 -6.73
C ASP A 165 -8.86 0.61 -6.86
N ASP A 166 -9.31 0.81 -8.10
CA ASP A 166 -10.71 1.04 -8.48
C ASP A 166 -11.38 2.27 -7.82
N GLN A 167 -10.60 3.17 -7.21
CA GLN A 167 -11.09 4.43 -6.65
C GLN A 167 -10.29 5.63 -7.15
N GLY A 168 -8.97 5.63 -6.96
CA GLY A 168 -8.08 6.69 -7.43
C GLY A 168 -7.23 7.34 -6.34
N PHE A 169 -6.89 8.61 -6.52
CA PHE A 169 -5.94 9.33 -5.66
C PHE A 169 -6.62 10.25 -4.65
N TYR A 170 -6.12 10.24 -3.42
CA TYR A 170 -6.62 11.05 -2.31
C TYR A 170 -5.58 12.09 -1.92
N SER A 171 -6.03 13.33 -1.71
CA SER A 171 -5.20 14.40 -1.17
C SER A 171 -4.73 14.09 0.25
N PRO A 172 -3.71 14.80 0.75
CA PRO A 172 -3.30 14.73 2.15
C PRO A 172 -4.40 15.09 3.17
N LYS A 173 -5.54 15.64 2.73
CA LYS A 173 -6.70 15.94 3.57
C LYS A 173 -7.75 14.82 3.58
N GLY A 174 -7.57 13.78 2.78
CA GLY A 174 -8.52 12.68 2.63
C GLY A 174 -9.58 12.89 1.54
N ASP A 175 -9.53 14.00 0.80
CA ASP A 175 -10.44 14.25 -0.32
C ASP A 175 -9.97 13.49 -1.57
N LEU A 176 -10.88 12.80 -2.27
CA LEU A 176 -10.60 12.21 -3.59
C LEU A 176 -10.33 13.33 -4.60
N ILE A 177 -9.15 13.31 -5.23
CA ILE A 177 -8.69 14.34 -6.17
C ILE A 177 -8.59 13.84 -7.61
N VAL A 178 -8.35 12.54 -7.82
CA VAL A 178 -8.42 11.93 -9.15
C VAL A 178 -9.25 10.67 -9.03
N ASP A 179 -10.40 10.65 -9.70
CA ASP A 179 -11.28 9.49 -9.79
C ASP A 179 -10.76 8.54 -10.88
N MET A 180 -10.50 7.30 -10.49
CA MET A 180 -10.05 6.22 -11.38
C MET A 180 -10.96 5.00 -11.30
N ALA A 181 -12.18 5.16 -10.79
CA ALA A 181 -13.15 4.09 -10.77
C ALA A 181 -13.46 3.62 -12.21
N PRO A 182 -13.62 2.31 -12.44
CA PRO A 182 -14.03 1.81 -13.73
C PRO A 182 -15.39 2.43 -14.09
N GLN A 183 -15.50 3.04 -15.27
CA GLN A 183 -16.77 3.54 -15.76
C GLN A 183 -17.71 2.35 -15.96
N GLU A 184 -18.88 2.37 -15.30
CA GLU A 184 -19.94 1.39 -15.58
C GLU A 184 -20.41 1.59 -17.03
N GLU A 185 -20.14 0.60 -17.91
CA GLU A 185 -20.68 0.53 -19.28
C GLU A 185 -22.19 0.22 -19.31
#